data_AF-A0A0F9GQX8-F1
#
_entry.id   AF-A0A0F9GQX8-F1
#
_cell.length_a   1.000
_cell.length_b   1.000
_cell.length_c   1.000
_cell.angle_alpha   90.00
_cell.angle_beta   90.00
_cell.angle_gamma   90.00
#
_symmetry.space_group_name_H-M   'P 1'
#
loop_
_entity.id
_entity.type
_entity.pdbx_description
1 polymer ?
#
loop_
_entity_poly.entity_id
_entity_poly.type
_entity_poly.pdbx_seq_one_letter_code
_entity_poly.pdbx_strand_id
1 'polypeptide(L)'
;MVEKAIQFHEIGKSLGLHKKEINKDFQSYLGEYKSVIIFCLAVIIIAFFGIFIFSLFIIVINPFDPTYPSNALYSTVKVKDFKDKSKFKKVFFQMDNMIFRTSKWVLTLKNDH
;
A
#
# COMPACT_ATOMS: atom_id res chain seq x y z
N MET A 1 -0.88 18.90 17.91
CA MET A 1 -1.18 20.35 17.90
C MET A 1 -2.32 20.73 18.84
N VAL A 2 -3.43 19.98 18.84
CA VAL A 2 -4.58 20.23 19.73
C VAL A 2 -4.21 20.14 21.22
N GLU A 3 -3.42 19.13 21.63
CA GLU A 3 -2.94 19.00 23.02
C GLU A 3 -2.09 20.20 23.47
N LYS A 4 -1.23 20.73 22.60
CA LYS A 4 -0.45 21.95 22.89
C LYS A 4 -1.36 23.17 23.03
N ALA A 5 -2.43 23.27 22.24
CA ALA A 5 -3.40 24.36 22.35
C ALA A 5 -4.18 24.30 23.66
N ILE A 6 -4.55 23.10 24.11
CA ILE A 6 -5.21 22.87 25.40
C ILE A 6 -4.27 23.26 26.55
N GLN A 7 -3.02 22.82 26.50
CA GLN A 7 -2.00 23.20 27.50
C GLN A 7 -1.76 24.71 27.53
N PHE A 8 -1.68 25.37 26.37
CA PHE A 8 -1.52 26.83 26.29
C PHE A 8 -2.72 27.56 26.92
N HIS A 9 -3.92 27.06 26.71
CA HIS A 9 -5.13 27.60 27.33
C HIS A 9 -5.14 27.38 28.85
N GLU A 10 -4.69 26.21 29.35
CA GLU A 10 -4.59 25.95 30.79
C GLU A 10 -3.54 26.82 31.46
N ILE A 11 -2.36 26.99 30.84
CA ILE A 11 -1.29 27.86 31.33
C ILE A 11 -1.78 29.31 31.36
N GLY A 12 -2.41 29.80 30.28
CA GLY A 12 -2.96 31.15 30.24
C GLY A 12 -4.01 31.39 31.33
N LYS A 13 -4.88 30.41 31.57
CA LYS A 13 -5.85 30.47 32.66
C LYS A 13 -5.19 30.47 34.04
N SER A 14 -4.10 29.71 34.23
CA SER A 14 -3.34 29.68 35.49
C SER A 14 -2.60 30.98 35.78
N LEU A 15 -2.24 31.74 34.74
CA LEU A 15 -1.62 33.06 34.82
C LEU A 15 -2.63 34.20 35.06
N GLY A 16 -3.92 33.89 35.17
CA GLY A 16 -4.99 34.88 35.36
C GLY A 16 -5.34 35.66 34.10
N LEU A 17 -4.85 35.25 32.93
CA LEU A 17 -5.16 35.92 31.67
C LEU A 17 -6.62 35.72 31.30
N HIS A 18 -7.23 36.79 30.79
CA HIS A 18 -8.60 36.70 30.34
C HIS A 18 -8.67 35.88 29.04
N LYS A 19 -9.74 35.12 28.81
CA LYS A 19 -9.91 34.28 27.60
C LYS A 19 -9.62 35.00 26.29
N LYS A 20 -9.89 36.32 26.23
CA LYS A 20 -9.65 37.17 25.06
C LYS A 20 -8.16 37.39 24.78
N GLU A 21 -7.33 37.49 25.82
CA GLU A 21 -5.88 37.69 25.71
C GLU A 21 -5.20 36.39 25.29
N ILE A 22 -5.59 35.27 25.91
CA ILE A 22 -5.11 33.93 25.53
C ILE A 22 -5.36 33.67 24.04
N ASN A 23 -6.54 34.01 23.54
CA ASN A 23 -6.88 33.79 22.14
C ASN A 23 -6.12 34.73 21.19
N LYS A 24 -5.81 35.95 21.63
CA LYS A 24 -5.02 36.94 20.87
C LYS A 24 -3.55 36.53 20.76
N ASP A 25 -2.96 36.05 21.84
CA ASP A 25 -1.57 35.57 21.85
C ASP A 25 -1.44 34.26 21.08
N PHE A 26 -2.42 33.35 21.23
CA PHE A 26 -2.48 32.13 20.44
C PHE A 26 -2.64 32.41 18.94
N GLN A 27 -3.44 33.42 18.56
CA GLN A 27 -3.54 33.89 17.17
C GLN A 27 -2.24 34.54 16.67
N SER A 28 -1.51 35.30 17.50
CA SER A 28 -0.19 35.81 17.12
C SER A 28 0.79 34.68 16.87
N TYR A 29 0.80 33.67 17.73
CA TYR A 29 1.66 32.49 17.57
C TYR A 29 1.32 31.72 16.28
N LEU A 30 0.02 31.54 15.99
CA LEU A 30 -0.45 30.97 14.72
C LEU A 30 -0.12 31.84 13.50
N GLY A 31 0.00 33.16 13.67
CA GLY A 31 0.37 34.12 12.63
C GLY A 31 1.73 33.82 12.01
N GLU A 32 2.71 33.39 12.81
CA GLU A 32 4.04 32.99 12.33
C GLU A 32 3.99 31.72 11.46
N TYR A 33 3.14 30.76 11.82
CA TYR A 33 2.95 29.53 11.04
C TYR A 33 1.99 29.70 9.86
N LYS A 34 1.29 30.84 9.75
CA LYS A 34 0.31 31.10 8.69
C LYS A 34 0.95 31.00 7.31
N SER A 35 2.17 31.52 7.14
CA SER A 35 2.91 31.44 5.87
C SER A 35 3.27 29.99 5.50
N VAL A 36 3.71 29.19 6.48
CA VAL A 36 4.04 27.77 6.31
C VAL A 36 2.79 26.95 5.98
N ILE A 37 1.68 27.19 6.69
CA ILE A 37 0.40 26.53 6.43
C ILE A 37 -0.09 26.85 5.02
N ILE A 38 -0.07 28.13 4.61
CA ILE A 38 -0.47 28.56 3.26
C ILE A 38 0.43 27.91 2.21
N PHE A 39 1.74 27.86 2.44
CA PHE A 39 2.70 27.22 1.53
C PHE A 39 2.40 25.72 1.37
N CYS A 40 2.21 24.98 2.48
CA CYS A 40 1.83 23.57 2.42
C CYS A 40 0.51 23.37 1.67
N LEU A 41 -0.48 24.24 1.89
CA LEU A 41 -1.77 24.17 1.21
C LEU A 41 -1.61 24.41 -0.30
N ALA A 42 -0.76 25.37 -0.70
CA ALA A 42 -0.43 25.62 -2.09
C ALA A 42 0.28 24.42 -2.75
N VAL A 43 1.22 23.77 -2.05
CA VAL A 43 1.90 22.56 -2.55
C VAL A 43 0.90 21.42 -2.77
N ILE A 44 -0.04 21.22 -1.84
CA ILE A 44 -1.08 20.19 -1.98
C ILE A 44 -1.97 20.47 -3.20
N ILE A 45 -2.39 21.73 -3.39
CA ILE A 45 -3.21 22.14 -4.54
C ILE A 45 -2.45 21.88 -5.85
N ILE A 46 -1.19 22.32 -5.93
CA ILE A 46 -0.35 22.12 -7.12
C ILE A 46 -0.17 20.63 -7.42
N ALA A 47 0.11 19.81 -6.40
CA ALA A 47 0.25 18.37 -6.56
C ALA A 47 -1.05 17.72 -7.06
N PHE A 48 -2.20 18.11 -6.50
CA PHE A 48 -3.51 17.62 -6.93
C PHE A 48 -3.78 17.93 -8.40
N PHE A 49 -3.60 19.20 -8.81
CA PHE A 49 -3.79 19.60 -10.21
C PHE A 49 -2.75 18.97 -11.14
N GLY A 50 -1.51 18.79 -10.69
CA GLY A 50 -0.47 18.11 -11.45
C GLY A 50 -0.84 16.65 -11.76
N ILE A 51 -1.29 15.90 -10.75
CA ILE A 51 -1.76 14.51 -10.92
C ILE A 51 -2.99 14.47 -11.82
N PHE A 52 -3.94 15.39 -11.63
CA PHE A 52 -5.17 15.45 -12.42
C PHE A 52 -4.88 15.69 -13.92
N ILE A 53 -4.06 16.70 -14.23
CA ILE A 53 -3.66 17.02 -15.60
C ILE A 53 -2.86 15.87 -16.21
N PHE A 54 -1.93 15.28 -15.46
CA PHE A 54 -1.17 14.12 -15.92
C PHE A 54 -2.07 12.92 -16.23
N SER A 55 -3.05 12.63 -15.39
CA SER A 55 -4.02 11.55 -15.63
C SER A 55 -4.84 11.81 -16.89
N LEU A 56 -5.28 13.04 -17.13
CA LEU A 56 -5.99 13.39 -18.37
C LEU A 56 -5.10 13.21 -19.60
N PHE A 57 -3.83 13.62 -19.51
CA PHE A 57 -2.87 13.47 -20.59
C PHE A 57 -2.62 12.00 -20.96
N ILE A 58 -2.53 11.11 -19.97
CA ILE A 58 -2.38 9.66 -20.20
C ILE A 58 -3.59 9.08 -20.96
N ILE A 59 -4.81 9.54 -20.65
CA ILE A 59 -6.04 9.09 -21.33
C ILE A 59 -6.08 9.60 -22.79
N VAL A 60 -5.58 10.80 -23.05
CA VAL A 60 -5.55 11.38 -24.41
C VAL A 60 -4.52 10.69 -25.30
N ILE A 61 -3.32 10.38 -24.76
CA ILE A 61 -2.24 9.76 -25.54
C ILE A 61 -2.43 8.26 -25.73
N ASN A 62 -2.98 7.57 -24.73
CA ASN A 62 -3.41 6.18 -24.87
C ASN A 62 -4.92 6.18 -25.06
N PRO A 63 -5.43 6.44 -26.29
CA PRO A 63 -6.84 6.28 -26.55
C PRO A 63 -7.21 4.88 -26.08
N PHE A 64 -8.20 4.80 -25.20
CA PHE A 64 -8.69 3.60 -24.51
C PHE A 64 -8.59 2.35 -25.42
N ASP A 65 -7.46 1.66 -25.39
CA ASP A 65 -7.38 0.32 -25.95
C ASP A 65 -8.28 -0.50 -25.04
N PRO A 66 -9.38 -1.08 -25.55
CA PRO A 66 -10.32 -1.76 -24.70
C PRO A 66 -9.55 -2.85 -23.96
N THR A 67 -9.58 -2.79 -22.62
CA THR A 67 -8.97 -3.81 -21.74
C THR A 67 -9.39 -5.22 -22.14
N TYR A 68 -10.51 -5.34 -22.85
CA TYR A 68 -10.96 -6.53 -23.55
C TYR A 68 -11.06 -6.25 -25.06
N PRO A 69 -10.05 -6.60 -25.87
CA PRO A 69 -10.22 -6.66 -27.31
C PRO A 69 -11.38 -7.63 -27.60
N SER A 70 -12.35 -7.27 -28.46
CA SER A 70 -13.50 -8.16 -28.75
C SER A 70 -13.07 -9.52 -29.33
N ASN A 71 -11.82 -9.63 -29.76
CA ASN A 71 -11.22 -10.81 -30.37
C ASN A 71 -10.16 -11.47 -29.46
N ALA A 72 -10.03 -11.03 -28.20
CA ALA A 72 -9.09 -11.62 -27.26
C ALA A 72 -9.61 -12.99 -26.77
N LEU A 73 -8.96 -14.05 -27.24
CA LEU A 73 -9.13 -15.40 -26.71
C LEU A 73 -8.44 -15.46 -25.34
N TYR A 74 -9.17 -15.13 -24.28
CA TYR A 74 -8.72 -15.41 -22.92
C TYR A 74 -8.54 -16.93 -22.77
N SER A 75 -7.54 -17.33 -21.98
CA SER A 75 -7.36 -18.71 -21.54
C SER A 75 -8.59 -19.14 -20.72
N THR A 76 -9.63 -19.56 -21.41
CA THR A 76 -10.76 -20.25 -20.80
C THR A 76 -10.22 -21.59 -20.34
N VAL A 77 -9.84 -21.69 -19.07
CA VAL A 77 -9.53 -22.98 -18.47
C VAL A 77 -10.82 -23.78 -18.51
N LYS A 78 -10.96 -24.65 -19.50
CA LYS A 78 -12.16 -25.46 -19.65
C LYS A 78 -12.12 -26.51 -18.57
N VAL A 79 -13.27 -26.90 -18.03
CA VAL A 79 -13.35 -27.96 -16.99
C VAL A 79 -12.61 -29.24 -17.42
N LYS A 80 -12.54 -29.50 -18.74
CA LYS A 80 -11.78 -30.61 -19.34
C LYS A 80 -10.26 -30.52 -19.12
N ASP A 81 -9.69 -29.33 -18.96
CA ASP A 81 -8.25 -29.14 -18.74
C ASP A 81 -7.83 -29.56 -17.31
N PHE A 82 -8.81 -29.70 -16.40
CA PHE A 82 -8.59 -30.27 -15.07
C PHE A 82 -8.59 -31.80 -15.04
N LYS A 83 -9.04 -32.50 -16.09
CA LYS A 83 -9.02 -33.98 -16.13
C LYS A 83 -7.59 -34.54 -16.16
N ASP A 84 -6.62 -33.77 -16.64
CA ASP A 84 -5.22 -34.22 -16.75
C ASP A 84 -4.41 -34.04 -15.44
N LYS A 85 -5.01 -33.50 -14.37
CA LYS A 85 -4.39 -33.42 -13.03
C LYS A 85 -4.07 -34.80 -12.42
N SER A 86 -4.68 -35.87 -12.93
CA SER A 86 -4.39 -37.24 -12.47
C SER A 86 -2.97 -37.70 -12.82
N LYS A 87 -2.35 -37.16 -13.88
CA LYS A 87 -0.95 -37.46 -14.23
C LYS A 87 0.03 -36.84 -13.23
N PHE A 88 -0.24 -35.62 -12.77
CA PHE A 88 0.59 -34.94 -11.77
C PHE A 88 0.64 -35.70 -10.43
N LYS A 89 -0.48 -36.31 -10.00
CA LYS A 89 -0.51 -37.13 -8.79
C LYS A 89 0.37 -38.38 -8.90
N LYS A 90 0.46 -38.97 -10.10
CA LYS A 90 1.30 -40.15 -10.37
C LYS A 90 2.79 -39.80 -10.36
N VAL A 91 3.16 -38.65 -10.93
CA VAL A 91 4.54 -38.14 -10.91
C VAL A 91 4.98 -37.79 -9.49
N PHE A 92 4.16 -37.08 -8.72
CA PHE A 92 4.46 -36.77 -7.32
C PHE A 92 4.68 -38.04 -6.48
N PHE A 93 3.81 -39.04 -6.63
CA PHE A 93 3.95 -40.31 -5.91
C PHE A 93 5.22 -41.09 -6.30
N GLN A 94 5.67 -40.99 -7.55
CA GLN A 94 6.93 -41.58 -7.98
C GLN A 94 8.14 -40.84 -7.39
N MET A 95 8.09 -39.51 -7.32
CA MET A 95 9.14 -38.70 -6.70
C MET A 95 9.25 -38.96 -5.21
N ASP A 96 8.13 -39.01 -4.48
CA ASP A 96 8.13 -39.30 -3.03
C ASP A 96 8.75 -40.67 -2.72
N ASN A 97 8.41 -41.69 -3.51
CA ASN A 97 9.00 -43.03 -3.36
C ASN A 97 10.52 -43.06 -3.65
N MET A 98 10.99 -42.25 -4.60
CA MET A 98 12.42 -42.15 -4.92
C MET A 98 13.20 -41.47 -3.79
N ILE A 99 12.63 -40.41 -3.21
CA ILE A 99 13.21 -39.68 -2.07
C ILE A 99 13.26 -40.59 -0.83
N PHE A 100 12.20 -41.37 -0.57
CA PHE A 100 12.19 -42.30 0.56
C PHE A 100 13.19 -43.46 0.40
N ARG A 101 13.40 -43.95 -0.83
CA ARG A 101 14.41 -44.98 -1.10
C ARG A 101 15.83 -44.45 -0.90
N THR A 102 16.10 -43.25 -1.36
CA THR A 102 17.44 -42.63 -1.24
C THR A 102 17.76 -42.28 0.20
N SER A 103 16.80 -41.77 0.98
CA SER A 103 17.01 -41.50 2.41
C SER A 103 17.27 -42.77 3.22
N LYS A 104 16.56 -43.87 2.91
CA LYS A 104 16.80 -45.19 3.56
C LYS A 104 18.19 -45.75 3.25
N TRP A 105 18.68 -45.58 2.02
CA TRP A 105 20.03 -45.98 1.60
C TRP A 105 21.13 -45.18 2.31
N VAL A 106 20.94 -43.86 2.42
CA VAL A 106 21.90 -42.99 3.13
C VAL A 106 21.97 -43.33 4.62
N LEU A 107 20.85 -43.71 5.24
CA LEU A 107 20.83 -44.13 6.64
C LEU A 107 21.49 -45.50 6.87
N THR A 108 21.46 -46.40 5.89
CA THR A 108 22.15 -47.70 6.00
C THR A 108 23.66 -47.53 5.89
N LEU A 109 24.14 -46.72 4.93
CA LEU A 109 25.57 -46.42 4.77
C LEU A 109 26.19 -45.68 5.96
N LYS A 110 25.39 -44.98 6.77
CA LYS A 110 25.86 -44.26 7.96
C LYS A 110 26.02 -45.17 9.19
N ASN A 111 25.41 -46.36 9.19
CA ASN A 111 25.46 -47.32 10.30
C ASN A 111 26.53 -48.41 10.13
N ASP A 112 27.22 -48.46 8.98
CA ASP A 112 28.26 -49.47 8.67
C ASP A 112 29.71 -48.95 8.89
N HIS A 113 29.88 -47.83 9.62
CA HIS A 113 31.17 -47.27 10.06
C HIS A 113 31.17 -47.06 11.58
#